data_AF-N9P0Q4-F1
#
_entry.id   AF-N9P0Q4-F1
#
_cell.length_a   1.000
_cell.length_b   1.000
_cell.length_c   1.000
_cell.angle_alpha   90.00
_cell.angle_beta   90.00
_cell.angle_gamma   90.00
#
_symmetry.space_group_name_H-M   'P 1'
#
loop_
_entity.id
_entity.type
_entity.pdbx_description
1 polymer ?
#
loop_
_entity_poly.entity_id
_entity_poly.type
_entity_poly.pdbx_seq_one_letter_code
_entity_poly.pdbx_strand_id
1 'polypeptide(L)'
;MNLIEKLGLEKCKQIVDGAPEHSYAVVPCADGEMYFAQREDGKWFRYSEGYQKWLEYWGKCDPMDVAIKLTDLKSAIDQHYYGRSEAEELAAYAELSQEKIEGGAMLVGDFSKVRGRIQSVFDDDGADYVTDIRNHISPTTVVIER
;
A
#
# COMPACT_ATOMS: atom_id res chain seq x y z
N MET A 1 6.50 -8.14 20.81
CA MET A 1 6.89 -9.01 19.67
C MET A 1 5.83 -8.86 18.60
N ASN A 2 6.21 -8.29 17.47
CA ASN A 2 5.34 -8.03 16.33
C ASN A 2 4.91 -9.35 15.66
N LEU A 3 3.73 -9.40 15.05
CA LEU A 3 3.21 -10.58 14.34
C LEU A 3 4.18 -11.05 13.23
N ILE A 4 4.82 -10.10 12.54
CA ILE A 4 5.80 -10.39 11.49
C ILE A 4 7.08 -11.03 12.05
N GLU A 5 7.53 -10.63 13.25
CA GLU A 5 8.70 -11.26 13.89
C GLU A 5 8.42 -12.70 14.32
N LYS A 6 7.15 -13.02 14.62
CA LYS A 6 6.74 -14.36 15.05
C LYS A 6 6.54 -15.33 13.89
N LEU A 7 5.91 -14.86 12.81
CA LEU A 7 5.47 -15.70 11.70
C LEU A 7 6.35 -15.55 10.44
N GLY A 8 7.04 -14.42 10.29
CA GLY A 8 7.72 -14.03 9.06
C GLY A 8 6.77 -13.34 8.07
N LEU A 9 7.28 -12.34 7.34
CA LEU A 9 6.48 -11.53 6.40
C LEU A 9 5.82 -12.38 5.30
N GLU A 10 6.57 -13.32 4.73
CA GLU A 10 6.09 -14.16 3.64
C GLU A 10 4.93 -15.05 4.09
N LYS A 11 5.02 -15.63 5.29
CA LYS A 11 3.94 -16.43 5.87
C LYS A 11 2.70 -15.60 6.15
N CYS A 12 2.86 -14.38 6.69
CA CYS A 12 1.74 -13.47 6.90
C CYS A 12 1.00 -13.17 5.58
N LYS A 13 1.73 -12.95 4.48
CA LYS A 13 1.12 -12.75 3.16
C LYS A 13 0.37 -13.98 2.66
N GLN A 14 0.99 -15.16 2.72
CA GLN A 14 0.34 -16.41 2.33
C GLN A 14 -0.98 -16.64 3.09
N ILE A 15 -1.01 -16.31 4.38
CA ILE A 15 -2.22 -16.40 5.20
C ILE A 15 -3.29 -15.39 4.76
N VAL A 16 -2.90 -14.15 4.45
CA VAL A 16 -3.84 -13.12 4.00
C VAL A 16 -4.39 -13.45 2.62
N ASP A 17 -3.54 -13.87 1.69
CA ASP A 17 -3.89 -14.15 0.30
C ASP A 17 -4.68 -15.47 0.16
N GLY A 18 -4.38 -16.45 1.01
CA GLY A 18 -5.08 -17.73 1.07
C GLY A 18 -6.39 -17.71 1.87
N ALA A 19 -6.75 -16.57 2.47
CA ALA A 19 -7.94 -16.47 3.31
C ALA A 19 -9.24 -16.60 2.49
N PRO A 20 -10.12 -17.56 2.82
CA PRO A 20 -11.45 -17.64 2.21
C PRO A 20 -12.28 -16.37 2.41
N GLU A 21 -13.24 -16.12 1.53
CA GLU A 21 -14.16 -14.99 1.66
C GLU A 21 -14.90 -15.04 3.00
N HIS A 22 -15.05 -13.88 3.64
CA HIS A 22 -15.61 -13.67 5.00
C HIS A 22 -14.72 -14.13 6.16
N SER A 23 -13.46 -14.49 5.91
CA SER A 23 -12.52 -14.77 7.00
C SER A 23 -12.31 -13.52 7.88
N TYR A 24 -12.45 -13.72 9.18
CA TYR A 24 -12.26 -12.69 10.22
C TYR A 24 -10.94 -12.88 10.97
N ALA A 25 -10.66 -14.11 11.37
CA ALA A 25 -9.49 -14.46 12.15
C ALA A 25 -8.87 -15.77 11.66
N VAL A 26 -7.61 -15.99 12.00
CA VAL A 26 -6.84 -17.17 11.61
C VAL A 26 -6.04 -17.71 12.79
N VAL A 27 -6.00 -19.03 12.93
CA VAL A 27 -5.09 -19.72 13.83
C VAL A 27 -4.04 -20.44 12.98
N PRO A 28 -2.79 -19.95 12.94
CA PRO A 28 -1.69 -20.68 12.30
C PRO A 28 -1.35 -21.91 13.14
N CYS A 29 -1.54 -23.08 12.57
CA CYS A 29 -1.29 -24.38 13.19
C CYS A 29 -0.05 -25.04 12.57
N ALA A 30 0.46 -26.10 13.21
CA ALA A 30 1.56 -26.87 12.66
C ALA A 30 1.22 -27.49 11.29
N ASP A 31 -0.05 -27.88 11.10
CA ASP A 31 -0.53 -28.57 9.91
C ASP A 31 -1.28 -27.64 8.92
N GLY A 32 -1.11 -26.32 9.04
CA GLY A 32 -1.72 -25.32 8.13
C GLY A 32 -2.52 -24.23 8.85
N GLU A 33 -3.41 -23.57 8.13
CA GLU A 33 -4.18 -22.42 8.61
C GLU A 33 -5.63 -22.79 8.92
N MET A 34 -6.11 -22.40 10.10
CA MET A 34 -7.53 -22.50 10.43
C MET A 34 -8.18 -21.12 10.37
N TYR A 35 -8.99 -20.87 9.34
CA TYR A 35 -9.74 -19.63 9.20
C TYR A 35 -11.09 -19.69 9.92
N PHE A 36 -11.43 -18.57 10.55
CA PHE A 36 -12.66 -18.38 11.30
C PHE A 36 -13.41 -17.15 10.78
N ALA A 37 -14.73 -17.28 10.67
CA ALA A 37 -15.66 -16.19 10.42
C ALA A 37 -16.56 -16.01 11.64
N GLN A 38 -16.91 -14.77 11.97
CA GLN A 38 -17.87 -14.46 13.01
C GLN A 38 -19.13 -13.87 12.38
N ARG A 39 -20.29 -14.40 12.77
CA ARG A 39 -21.59 -13.83 12.38
C ARG A 39 -22.04 -12.80 13.41
N GLU A 40 -22.95 -11.91 13.02
CA GLU A 40 -23.47 -10.82 13.87
C GLU A 40 -24.07 -11.29 15.21
N ASP A 41 -24.57 -12.53 15.27
CA ASP A 41 -25.09 -13.14 16.50
C ASP A 41 -23.98 -13.68 17.43
N GLY A 42 -22.72 -13.40 17.13
CA GLY A 42 -21.55 -13.84 17.89
C GLY A 42 -21.12 -15.28 17.63
N LYS A 43 -21.84 -16.00 16.75
CA LYS A 43 -21.49 -17.38 16.41
C LYS A 43 -20.24 -17.46 15.54
N TRP A 44 -19.40 -18.43 15.87
CA TRP A 44 -18.18 -18.72 15.14
C TRP A 44 -18.41 -19.80 14.09
N PHE A 45 -17.74 -19.64 12.95
CA PHE A 45 -17.70 -20.63 11.88
C PHE A 45 -16.25 -20.88 11.50
N ARG A 46 -15.88 -22.14 11.31
CA ARG A 46 -14.57 -22.55 10.80
C ARG A 46 -14.68 -22.92 9.33
N TYR A 47 -13.73 -22.47 8.52
CA TYR A 47 -13.66 -22.91 7.14
C TYR A 47 -13.15 -24.35 7.06
N SER A 48 -13.85 -25.19 6.29
CA SER A 48 -13.46 -26.57 6.06
C SER A 48 -13.03 -26.75 4.61
N GLU A 49 -11.74 -26.93 4.37
CA GLU A 49 -11.19 -27.13 3.01
C GLU A 49 -11.78 -28.36 2.32
N GLY A 50 -11.96 -29.48 3.04
CA GLY A 50 -12.52 -30.71 2.47
C GLY A 50 -13.98 -30.59 1.99
N TYR A 51 -14.74 -29.61 2.50
CA TYR A 51 -16.12 -29.35 2.08
C TYR A 51 -16.28 -28.00 1.37
N GLN A 52 -15.20 -27.22 1.28
CA GLN A 52 -15.16 -25.85 0.75
C GLN A 52 -16.29 -24.95 1.27
N LYS A 53 -16.58 -25.03 2.58
CA LYS A 53 -17.66 -24.27 3.21
C LYS A 53 -17.38 -23.92 4.66
N TRP A 54 -18.09 -22.90 5.14
CA TRP A 54 -18.12 -22.48 6.54
C TRP A 54 -19.00 -23.43 7.37
N LEU A 55 -18.41 -24.04 8.39
CA LEU A 55 -19.10 -24.92 9.33
C LEU A 55 -19.17 -24.27 10.71
N GLU A 56 -20.33 -24.34 11.36
CA GLU A 56 -20.49 -23.78 12.71
C GLU A 56 -19.47 -24.42 13.66
N TYR A 57 -18.76 -23.56 14.40
CA TYR A 57 -17.75 -23.96 15.35
C TYR A 57 -18.38 -24.18 16.72
N TRP A 58 -18.35 -25.43 17.18
CA TRP A 58 -18.90 -25.87 18.46
C TRP A 58 -17.81 -26.13 19.52
N GLY A 59 -16.64 -25.51 19.38
CA GLY A 59 -15.55 -25.71 20.33
C GLY A 59 -15.86 -25.12 21.71
N LYS A 60 -15.12 -25.61 22.72
CA LYS A 60 -15.28 -25.19 24.13
C LYS A 60 -14.53 -23.89 24.47
N CYS A 61 -13.68 -23.41 23.57
CA CYS A 61 -12.88 -22.19 23.75
C CYS A 61 -13.28 -21.15 22.72
N ASP A 62 -13.12 -19.86 23.04
CA ASP A 62 -13.31 -18.81 22.06
C ASP A 62 -12.13 -18.86 21.07
N PRO A 63 -12.37 -18.94 19.75
CA PRO A 63 -11.30 -18.87 18.77
C PRO A 63 -10.37 -17.67 18.97
N MET A 64 -10.88 -16.53 19.45
CA MET A 64 -10.09 -15.32 19.69
C MET A 64 -9.03 -15.44 20.79
N ASP A 65 -9.10 -16.46 21.66
CA ASP A 65 -8.08 -16.70 22.68
C ASP A 65 -6.72 -17.10 22.06
N VAL A 66 -6.76 -17.66 20.86
CA VAL A 66 -5.58 -18.18 20.13
C VAL A 66 -5.46 -17.64 18.70
N ALA A 67 -6.55 -17.10 18.15
CA ALA A 67 -6.58 -16.59 16.79
C ALA A 67 -6.01 -15.18 16.68
N ILE A 68 -5.47 -14.91 15.50
CA ILE A 68 -4.99 -13.60 15.09
C ILE A 68 -6.05 -13.01 14.16
N LYS A 69 -6.44 -11.75 14.40
CA LYS A 69 -7.35 -11.07 13.47
C LYS A 69 -6.64 -10.84 12.14
N LEU A 70 -7.33 -11.12 11.04
CA LEU A 70 -6.77 -10.86 9.72
C LEU A 70 -6.59 -9.35 9.48
N THR A 71 -7.38 -8.50 10.13
CA THR A 71 -7.19 -7.04 10.10
C THR A 71 -5.83 -6.65 10.67
N ASP A 72 -5.48 -7.20 11.84
CA ASP A 72 -4.23 -6.87 12.52
C ASP A 72 -3.02 -7.39 11.74
N LEU A 73 -3.17 -8.57 11.13
CA LEU A 73 -2.17 -9.14 10.24
C LEU A 73 -1.96 -8.27 8.99
N LYS A 74 -3.04 -7.82 8.35
CA LYS A 74 -3.00 -6.90 7.19
C LYS A 74 -2.35 -5.57 7.56
N SER A 75 -2.72 -4.99 8.70
CA SER A 75 -2.12 -3.75 9.20
C SER A 75 -0.64 -3.94 9.53
N ALA A 76 -0.23 -5.07 10.10
CA ALA A 76 1.17 -5.35 10.35
C ALA A 76 1.97 -5.47 9.04
N ILE A 77 1.43 -6.14 8.02
CA ILE A 77 2.04 -6.22 6.69
C ILE A 77 2.18 -4.82 6.08
N ASP A 78 1.12 -4.03 6.09
CA ASP A 78 1.12 -2.67 5.56
C ASP A 78 2.14 -1.77 6.28
N GLN A 79 2.18 -1.83 7.62
CA GLN A 79 3.16 -1.12 8.44
C GLN A 79 4.61 -1.54 8.14
N HIS A 80 4.84 -2.80 7.77
CA HIS A 80 6.17 -3.25 7.35
C HIS A 80 6.61 -2.65 6.00
N TYR A 81 5.65 -2.22 5.17
CA TYR A 81 5.92 -1.46 3.96
C TYR A 81 6.04 0.04 4.23
N TYR A 82 5.27 0.58 5.17
CA TYR A 82 5.38 1.95 5.64
C TYR A 82 6.71 2.18 6.39
N GLY A 83 7.62 2.92 5.75
CA GLY A 83 8.94 3.23 6.32
C GLY A 83 10.11 2.45 5.70
N ARG A 84 9.87 1.59 4.69
CA ARG A 84 10.91 1.33 3.69
C ARG A 84 11.21 2.66 3.02
N SER A 85 12.44 3.13 3.19
CA SER A 85 12.85 4.47 2.77
C SER A 85 12.54 4.68 1.28
N GLU A 86 12.28 5.92 0.89
CA GLU A 86 12.23 6.42 -0.49
C GLU A 86 13.30 5.77 -1.41
N ALA A 87 14.47 5.41 -0.84
CA ALA A 87 15.55 4.70 -1.54
C ALA A 87 15.22 3.26 -2.01
N GLU A 88 14.36 2.50 -1.33
CA GLU A 88 13.95 1.16 -1.80
C GLU A 88 12.89 1.25 -2.91
N GLU A 89 12.00 2.23 -2.87
CA GLU A 89 11.10 2.52 -4.00
C GLU A 89 11.87 3.06 -5.21
N LEU A 90 12.84 3.96 -5.01
CA LEU A 90 13.72 4.45 -6.07
C LEU A 90 14.56 3.34 -6.70
N ALA A 91 15.03 2.36 -5.92
CA ALA A 91 15.79 1.22 -6.45
C ALA A 91 14.93 0.35 -7.38
N ALA A 92 13.66 0.10 -7.02
CA ALA A 92 12.72 -0.61 -7.88
C ALA A 92 12.40 0.16 -9.17
N TYR A 93 12.26 1.50 -9.09
CA TYR A 93 12.11 2.34 -10.29
C TYR A 93 13.38 2.38 -11.16
N ALA A 94 14.57 2.31 -10.56
CA ALA A 94 15.84 2.31 -11.29
C ALA A 94 16.05 1.03 -12.12
N GLU A 95 15.74 -0.14 -11.57
CA GLU A 95 15.81 -1.42 -12.31
C GLU A 95 14.84 -1.44 -13.52
N LEU A 96 13.60 -0.99 -13.33
CA LEU A 96 12.60 -0.85 -14.39
C LEU A 96 13.01 0.15 -15.49
N SER A 97 13.83 1.15 -15.16
CA SER A 97 14.32 2.13 -16.11
C SER A 97 15.48 1.61 -16.97
N GLN A 98 16.37 0.77 -16.40
CA GLN A 98 17.46 0.15 -17.16
C GLN A 98 16.95 -0.84 -18.20
N GLU A 99 15.94 -1.65 -17.85
CA GLU A 99 15.33 -2.62 -18.79
C GLU A 99 14.66 -1.92 -19.99
N LYS A 100 14.08 -0.73 -19.79
CA LYS A 100 13.48 0.08 -20.87
C LYS A 100 14.49 0.81 -21.76
N ILE A 101 15.69 1.10 -21.26
CA ILE A 101 16.75 1.74 -22.06
C ILE A 101 17.43 0.70 -22.97
N GLU A 102 17.53 -0.55 -22.54
CA GLU A 102 18.11 -1.62 -23.36
C GLU A 102 17.15 -2.18 -24.42
N GLY A 103 15.83 -2.14 -24.16
CA GLY A 103 14.80 -2.59 -25.11
C GLY A 103 14.21 -1.50 -26.02
N GLY A 104 14.39 -0.22 -25.69
CA GLY A 104 13.83 0.90 -26.43
C GLY A 104 14.81 1.47 -27.44
N ALA A 105 14.46 1.45 -28.73
CA ALA A 105 15.25 2.09 -29.78
C ALA A 105 15.66 3.52 -29.37
N MET A 106 16.96 3.71 -29.13
CA MET A 106 17.54 5.02 -28.82
C MET A 106 17.26 5.96 -29.99
N LEU A 107 16.36 6.93 -29.81
CA LEU A 107 16.19 8.02 -30.78
C LEU A 107 17.44 8.90 -30.71
N VAL A 108 18.47 8.54 -31.51
CA VAL A 108 19.64 9.38 -31.72
C VAL A 108 19.24 10.48 -32.71
N GLY A 109 19.01 11.68 -32.19
CA GLY A 109 18.66 12.86 -32.99
C GLY A 109 19.08 14.16 -32.31
N ASP A 110 19.26 15.23 -33.09
CA ASP A 110 19.59 16.55 -32.55
C ASP A 110 18.36 17.19 -31.91
N PHE A 111 18.30 17.16 -30.57
CA PHE A 111 17.23 17.75 -29.77
C PHE A 111 17.52 19.18 -29.32
N SER A 112 18.52 19.85 -29.90
CA SER A 112 18.88 21.24 -29.53
C SER A 112 17.69 22.19 -29.62
N LYS A 113 16.79 21.96 -30.59
CA LYS A 113 15.57 22.77 -30.79
C LYS A 113 14.50 22.53 -29.71
N VAL A 114 14.40 21.31 -29.18
CA VAL A 114 13.49 20.97 -28.08
C VAL A 114 14.03 21.55 -26.77
N ARG A 115 15.34 21.41 -26.53
CA ARG A 115 16.02 22.04 -25.39
C ARG A 115 15.82 23.56 -25.39
N GLY A 116 15.96 24.21 -26.55
CA GLY A 116 15.72 25.65 -26.68
C GLY A 116 14.29 26.07 -26.34
N ARG A 117 13.27 25.29 -26.73
CA ARG A 117 11.87 25.57 -26.39
C ARG A 117 11.57 25.37 -24.90
N ILE A 118 12.18 24.37 -24.26
CA ILE A 118 12.05 24.16 -22.82
C ILE A 118 12.68 25.33 -22.07
N GLN A 119 13.88 25.75 -22.48
CA GLN A 119 14.57 26.89 -21.89
C GLN A 119 13.76 28.19 -22.06
N SER A 120 13.17 28.44 -23.24
CA SER A 120 12.33 29.62 -23.46
C SER A 120 11.04 29.63 -22.64
N VAL A 121 10.54 28.48 -22.17
CA VAL A 121 9.39 28.41 -21.25
C VAL A 121 9.77 28.88 -19.84
N PHE A 122 11.03 28.72 -19.46
CA PHE A 122 11.55 29.21 -18.19
C PHE A 122 12.07 30.65 -18.27
N ASP A 123 12.48 31.09 -19.47
CA ASP A 123 12.98 32.45 -19.72
C ASP A 123 11.85 33.42 -20.17
N ASP A 124 10.67 32.92 -20.54
CA ASP A 124 9.48 33.77 -20.67
C ASP A 124 9.08 34.19 -19.25
N ASP A 125 9.58 35.37 -18.84
CA ASP A 125 9.06 36.21 -17.74
C ASP A 125 7.61 36.66 -18.05
N GLY A 126 6.75 35.71 -18.39
CA GLY A 126 5.33 35.89 -18.64
C GLY A 126 4.65 36.23 -17.33
N ALA A 127 4.77 37.50 -16.93
CA ALA A 127 4.15 38.13 -15.77
C ALA A 127 4.06 37.17 -14.57
N ASP A 128 5.08 37.21 -13.71
CA ASP A 128 5.00 36.60 -12.39
C ASP A 128 3.88 37.28 -11.58
N TYR A 129 2.66 36.76 -11.71
CA TYR A 129 1.54 37.16 -10.87
C TYR A 129 1.71 36.69 -9.43
N VAL A 130 2.75 35.88 -9.14
CA VAL A 130 2.94 35.13 -7.90
C VAL A 130 3.82 35.86 -6.89
N THR A 131 4.55 36.90 -7.31
CA THR A 131 5.34 37.72 -6.38
C THR A 131 4.52 38.72 -5.58
N ASP A 132 3.43 39.27 -6.13
CA ASP A 132 2.52 40.13 -5.36
C ASP A 132 1.32 39.32 -4.85
N ILE A 133 1.32 39.02 -3.55
CA ILE A 133 0.23 38.31 -2.86
C ILE A 133 -1.13 39.00 -3.06
N ARG A 134 -1.15 40.32 -3.36
CA ARG A 134 -2.38 41.05 -3.68
C ARG A 134 -3.11 40.48 -4.89
N ASN A 135 -2.41 39.84 -5.83
CA ASN A 135 -3.01 39.21 -7.01
C ASN A 135 -3.73 37.88 -6.68
N HIS A 136 -3.53 37.34 -5.48
CA HIS A 136 -4.07 36.04 -5.05
C HIS A 136 -5.13 36.12 -3.96
N ILE A 137 -5.38 37.31 -3.41
CA ILE A 137 -6.39 37.53 -2.36
C ILE A 137 -7.67 38.12 -2.95
N SER A 138 -8.79 37.88 -2.27
CA SER A 138 -10.09 38.43 -2.66
C SER A 138 -10.01 39.97 -2.76
N PRO A 139 -10.70 40.62 -3.72
CA PRO A 139 -10.72 42.08 -3.89
C PRO A 139 -11.15 42.87 -2.63
N THR A 140 -11.80 42.19 -1.68
CA THR A 140 -12.27 42.74 -0.42
C THR A 140 -11.26 42.61 0.72
N THR A 141 -10.10 41.99 0.48
CA THR A 141 -9.05 41.74 1.47
C THR A 141 -7.89 42.70 1.23
N VAL A 142 -7.39 43.34 2.29
CA VAL A 142 -6.29 44.32 2.22
C VAL A 142 -5.05 43.76 2.88
N VAL A 143 -3.92 43.79 2.18
CA VAL A 143 -2.59 43.48 2.75
C VAL A 143 -2.09 44.71 3.50
N ILE A 144 -1.84 44.56 4.80
CA ILE A 144 -1.21 45.60 5.62
C ILE A 144 0.28 45.30 5.67
N GLU A 145 1.09 46.13 5.01
CA GLU A 145 2.55 46.08 5.11
C GLU A 145 3.00 46.77 6.41
N ARG A 146 4.02 46.21 7.07
CA ARG A 146 4.58 46.72 8.33
C ARG A 146 5.75 47.65 8.09
#